data_AF-A0A966GFI4-F1
#
_entry.id   AF-A0A966GFI4-F1
#
_cell.length_a   1.000
_cell.length_b   1.000
_cell.length_c   1.000
_cell.angle_alpha   90.00
_cell.angle_beta   90.00
_cell.angle_gamma   90.00
#
_symmetry.space_group_name_H-M   'P 1'
#
loop_
_entity.id
_entity.type
_entity.pdbx_description
1 polymer ?
#
loop_
_entity_poly.entity_id
_entity_poly.type
_entity_poly.pdbx_seq_one_letter_code
_entity_poly.pdbx_strand_id
1 'polypeptide(L)'
;MAEAEAAPDWIALDWGTTHLRGWAMAADGRVLAQATSDQGMGRLTRDGYEAALLALAGDWLARPITAIACGMVGSRQGWVEAPYASVPCAALPEGLALAPTVTPGLRVLVIPGIRQDRPADVMRGEETQIAGFLALNPGWDGVLCLPGTHTKWAQVSAGEVVSFQTCMTGDMFAALSTQTVLRHTVGAEGWDDAAFGTALTDAIARPEKLAARLFSLRAEHLLHGLGPDTARARLSGLLIGAELAATRPYWLGQQIAVIGAGFVSGVYVKALAAQSATAVQADGTAVTLAGLTAAWHRLREQET
;
A
#
# COMPACT_ATOMS: atom_id res chain seq x y z
N MET A 1 -23.47 -20.47 26.54
CA MET A 1 -22.06 -20.33 26.95
C MET A 1 -21.35 -19.67 25.79
N ALA A 2 -20.91 -18.42 25.93
CA ALA A 2 -20.06 -17.80 24.92
C ALA A 2 -18.74 -18.59 24.86
N GLU A 3 -18.31 -18.99 23.67
CA GLU A 3 -16.96 -19.54 23.50
C GLU A 3 -15.97 -18.53 24.08
N ALA A 4 -15.10 -18.99 24.99
CA ALA A 4 -14.00 -18.15 25.44
C ALA A 4 -13.16 -17.83 24.21
N GLU A 5 -13.14 -16.56 23.81
CA GLU A 5 -12.36 -16.09 22.67
C GLU A 5 -10.90 -16.49 22.90
N ALA A 6 -10.33 -17.28 22.00
CA ALA A 6 -9.00 -17.85 22.18
C ALA A 6 -7.97 -16.73 22.32
N ALA A 7 -7.12 -16.79 23.35
CA ALA A 7 -6.08 -15.78 23.56
C ALA A 7 -5.08 -15.78 22.39
N PRO A 8 -4.68 -14.61 21.85
CA PRO A 8 -3.75 -14.54 20.73
C PRO A 8 -2.33 -14.91 21.13
N ASP A 9 -1.63 -15.60 20.22
CA ASP A 9 -0.22 -15.96 20.37
C ASP A 9 0.72 -14.81 19.96
N TRP A 10 0.26 -13.96 19.04
CA TRP A 10 0.95 -12.75 18.61
C TRP A 10 -0.05 -11.73 18.03
N ILE A 11 0.43 -10.52 17.76
CA ILE A 11 -0.37 -9.45 17.15
C ILE A 11 0.27 -9.01 15.84
N ALA A 12 -0.51 -8.93 14.77
CA ALA A 12 -0.09 -8.33 13.51
C ALA A 12 -0.55 -6.88 13.46
N LEU A 13 0.31 -5.95 13.07
CA LEU A 13 -0.01 -4.52 12.97
C LEU A 13 0.38 -3.97 11.61
N ASP A 14 -0.54 -3.28 10.97
CA ASP A 14 -0.24 -2.41 9.83
C ASP A 14 -0.53 -0.97 10.22
N TRP A 15 0.54 -0.20 10.39
CA TRP A 15 0.49 1.12 10.99
C TRP A 15 0.95 2.17 9.99
N GLY A 16 -0.02 2.65 9.21
CA GLY A 16 0.21 3.65 8.16
C GLY A 16 0.23 5.09 8.69
N THR A 17 0.30 6.03 7.74
CA THR A 17 0.27 7.46 8.05
C THR A 17 -1.04 7.91 8.69
N THR A 18 -2.16 7.36 8.24
CA THR A 18 -3.51 7.84 8.62
C THR A 18 -4.28 6.87 9.50
N HIS A 19 -3.97 5.58 9.43
CA HIS A 19 -4.72 4.53 10.12
C HIS A 19 -3.78 3.50 10.73
N LEU A 20 -4.28 2.87 11.78
CA LEU A 20 -3.73 1.68 12.41
C LEU A 20 -4.72 0.53 12.21
N ARG A 21 -4.24 -0.60 11.71
CA ARG A 21 -4.98 -1.87 11.63
C ARG A 21 -4.25 -2.91 12.45
N GLY A 22 -4.97 -3.65 13.27
CA GLY A 22 -4.41 -4.70 14.11
C GLY A 22 -5.23 -5.98 14.04
N TRP A 23 -4.54 -7.11 14.16
CA TRP A 23 -5.12 -8.43 14.20
C TRP A 23 -4.54 -9.23 15.37
N ALA A 24 -5.41 -9.81 16.17
CA ALA A 24 -5.07 -10.86 17.13
C ALA A 24 -4.86 -12.16 16.35
N MET A 25 -3.70 -12.79 16.50
CA MET A 25 -3.28 -13.91 15.66
C MET A 25 -3.02 -15.16 16.50
N ALA A 26 -3.45 -16.31 15.99
CA ALA A 26 -2.98 -17.61 16.45
C ALA A 26 -1.59 -17.93 15.88
N ALA A 27 -0.88 -18.88 16.50
CA ALA A 27 0.46 -19.30 16.10
C ALA A 27 0.52 -19.90 14.68
N ASP A 28 -0.61 -20.43 14.18
CA ASP A 28 -0.77 -20.99 12.84
C ASP A 28 -1.12 -19.94 11.77
N GLY A 29 -1.17 -18.65 12.14
CA GLY A 29 -1.47 -17.54 11.23
C GLY A 29 -2.97 -17.24 11.08
N ARG A 30 -3.86 -17.94 11.78
CA ARG A 30 -5.30 -17.64 11.76
C ARG A 30 -5.62 -16.36 12.53
N VAL A 31 -6.44 -15.50 11.93
CA VAL A 31 -6.98 -14.29 12.58
C VAL A 31 -8.05 -14.71 13.62
N LEU A 32 -7.87 -14.26 14.86
CA LEU A 32 -8.79 -14.50 15.98
C LEU A 32 -9.73 -13.30 16.17
N ALA A 33 -9.18 -12.09 16.07
CA ALA A 33 -9.94 -10.84 16.13
C ALA A 33 -9.22 -9.75 15.32
N GLN A 34 -9.94 -8.69 14.97
CA GLN A 34 -9.39 -7.54 14.24
C GLN A 34 -9.94 -6.22 14.79
N ALA A 35 -9.13 -5.17 14.71
CA ALA A 35 -9.49 -3.83 15.16
C ALA A 35 -8.83 -2.77 14.27
N THR A 36 -9.44 -1.60 14.19
CA THR A 36 -8.92 -0.46 13.42
C THR A 36 -9.02 0.81 14.23
N SER A 37 -8.10 1.74 14.01
CA SER A 37 -8.06 3.06 14.64
C SER A 37 -7.59 4.13 13.65
N ASP A 38 -8.01 5.37 13.89
CA ASP A 38 -7.56 6.55 13.14
C ASP A 38 -6.23 7.13 13.67
N GLN A 39 -5.63 6.48 14.67
CA GLN A 39 -4.33 6.83 15.26
C GLN A 39 -3.15 6.40 14.38
N GLY A 40 -3.11 6.87 13.13
CA GLY A 40 -1.92 6.73 12.27
C GLY A 40 -0.77 7.66 12.68
N MET A 41 0.40 7.50 12.06
CA MET A 41 1.60 8.32 12.34
C MET A 41 1.31 9.83 12.32
N GLY A 42 0.45 10.31 11.41
CA GLY A 42 0.14 11.73 11.27
C GLY A 42 -0.62 12.35 12.45
N ARG A 43 -1.13 11.54 13.39
CA ARG A 43 -1.84 12.00 14.59
C ARG A 43 -1.07 11.77 15.89
N LEU A 44 0.05 11.06 15.83
CA LEU A 44 0.79 10.60 17.00
C LEU A 44 2.13 11.32 17.11
N THR A 45 2.50 11.64 18.35
CA THR A 45 3.91 11.82 18.71
C THR A 45 4.53 10.46 19.04
N ARG A 46 5.86 10.38 19.10
CA ARG A 46 6.58 9.12 19.37
C ARG A 46 6.12 8.42 20.66
N ASP A 47 5.81 9.17 21.70
CA ASP A 47 5.37 8.62 22.99
C ASP A 47 3.89 8.19 23.00
N GLY A 48 3.13 8.53 21.96
CA GLY A 48 1.71 8.19 21.83
C GLY A 48 1.43 6.80 21.23
N TYR A 49 2.44 6.16 20.63
CA TYR A 49 2.25 4.89 19.93
C TYR A 49 1.84 3.75 20.87
N GLU A 50 2.54 3.57 21.99
CA GLU A 50 2.21 2.47 22.90
C GLU A 50 0.79 2.59 23.45
N ALA A 51 0.36 3.80 23.83
CA ALA A 51 -1.01 4.06 24.27
C ALA A 51 -2.05 3.75 23.18
N ALA A 52 -1.77 4.10 21.92
CA ALA A 52 -2.64 3.78 20.80
C ALA A 52 -2.74 2.26 20.55
N LEU A 53 -1.63 1.52 20.69
CA LEU A 53 -1.64 0.06 20.59
C LEU A 53 -2.43 -0.58 21.74
N LEU A 54 -2.24 -0.13 22.98
CA LEU A 54 -2.98 -0.61 24.14
C LEU A 54 -4.49 -0.38 23.97
N ALA A 55 -4.88 0.81 23.49
CA ALA A 55 -6.28 1.14 23.23
C ALA A 55 -6.91 0.32 22.09
N LEU A 56 -6.13 0.01 21.04
CA LEU A 56 -6.59 -0.83 19.94
C LEU A 56 -6.74 -2.30 20.35
N ALA A 57 -5.72 -2.85 21.02
CA ALA A 57 -5.61 -4.27 21.27
C ALA A 57 -6.42 -4.74 22.49
N GLY A 58 -6.61 -3.87 23.49
CA GLY A 58 -7.40 -4.19 24.69
C GLY A 58 -7.01 -5.53 25.31
N ASP A 59 -7.98 -6.44 25.41
CA ASP A 59 -7.82 -7.75 26.06
C ASP A 59 -6.84 -8.70 25.35
N TRP A 60 -6.40 -8.40 24.12
CA TRP A 60 -5.38 -9.18 23.42
C TRP A 60 -4.03 -9.17 24.16
N LEU A 61 -3.80 -8.17 25.01
CA LEU A 61 -2.57 -7.95 25.77
C LEU A 61 -2.64 -8.51 27.20
N ALA A 62 -3.60 -9.40 27.50
CA ALA A 62 -3.77 -9.98 28.84
C ALA A 62 -2.59 -10.88 29.30
N ARG A 63 -1.65 -11.21 28.41
CA ARG A 63 -0.45 -12.01 28.68
C ARG A 63 0.76 -11.40 27.95
N PRO A 64 2.01 -11.73 28.35
CA PRO A 64 3.19 -11.34 27.57
C PRO A 64 3.05 -11.79 26.11
N ILE A 65 3.28 -10.88 25.18
CA ILE A 65 2.95 -11.07 23.77
C ILE A 65 3.87 -10.25 22.87
N THR A 66 4.17 -10.81 21.70
CA THR A 66 4.92 -10.13 20.65
C THR A 66 3.96 -9.59 19.59
N ALA A 67 4.15 -8.34 19.20
CA ALA A 67 3.53 -7.75 18.03
C ALA A 67 4.57 -7.56 16.92
N ILE A 68 4.19 -7.86 15.68
CA ILE A 68 4.96 -7.53 14.48
C ILE A 68 4.22 -6.43 13.73
N ALA A 69 4.92 -5.34 13.43
CA ALA A 69 4.36 -4.17 12.79
C ALA A 69 5.05 -3.86 11.46
N CYS A 70 4.28 -3.42 10.47
CA CYS A 70 4.78 -2.83 9.23
C CYS A 70 4.30 -1.39 9.06
N GLY A 71 4.87 -0.70 8.07
CA GLY A 71 4.46 0.64 7.67
C GLY A 71 5.17 1.77 8.41
N MET A 72 4.50 2.92 8.48
CA MET A 72 5.09 4.20 8.88
C MET A 72 5.47 4.29 10.37
N VAL A 73 5.02 3.34 11.20
CA VAL A 73 5.53 3.14 12.57
C VAL A 73 7.06 2.98 12.61
N GLY A 74 7.66 2.43 11.54
CA GLY A 74 9.11 2.25 11.39
C GLY A 74 9.85 3.45 10.80
N SER A 75 9.17 4.55 10.48
CA SER A 75 9.79 5.71 9.83
C SER A 75 10.59 6.57 10.82
N ARG A 76 11.34 7.55 10.32
CA ARG A 76 12.08 8.53 11.16
C ARG A 76 11.15 9.31 12.09
N GLN A 77 9.93 9.61 11.64
CA GLN A 77 8.87 10.26 12.41
C GLN A 77 7.95 9.26 13.13
N GLY A 78 8.24 7.96 12.99
CA GLY A 78 7.50 6.87 13.60
C GLY A 78 7.84 6.65 15.08
N TRP A 79 7.42 5.48 15.59
CA TRP A 79 7.71 5.03 16.95
C TRP A 79 9.20 4.72 17.11
N VAL A 80 9.76 3.96 16.17
CA VAL A 80 11.17 3.57 16.12
C VAL A 80 11.65 3.59 14.69
N GLU A 81 12.87 4.08 14.44
CA GLU A 81 13.43 4.07 13.10
C GLU A 81 13.90 2.64 12.75
N ALA A 82 13.25 2.02 11.76
CA ALA A 82 13.67 0.76 11.15
C ALA A 82 14.47 1.06 9.87
N PRO A 83 15.81 0.83 9.85
CA PRO A 83 16.69 1.21 8.74
C PRO A 83 16.33 0.53 7.42
N TYR A 84 16.34 1.27 6.31
CA TYR A 84 16.02 0.67 5.00
C TYR A 84 17.05 -0.38 4.55
N ALA A 85 16.57 -1.47 3.96
CA ALA A 85 17.40 -2.37 3.16
C ALA A 85 17.55 -1.84 1.73
N SER A 86 18.74 -2.00 1.12
CA SER A 86 18.99 -1.60 -0.26
C SER A 86 18.63 -2.71 -1.23
N VAL A 87 17.95 -2.40 -2.33
CA VAL A 87 17.76 -3.35 -3.45
C VAL A 87 19.09 -3.65 -4.18
N PRO A 88 19.25 -4.85 -4.77
CA PRO A 88 18.34 -6.00 -4.68
C PRO A 88 18.36 -6.63 -3.28
N CYS A 89 17.19 -7.02 -2.78
CA CYS A 89 17.05 -7.67 -1.48
C CYS A 89 15.80 -8.55 -1.38
N ALA A 90 15.77 -9.48 -0.43
CA ALA A 90 14.55 -10.19 -0.08
C ALA A 90 13.43 -9.21 0.30
N ALA A 91 12.20 -9.51 -0.12
CA ALA A 91 11.03 -8.66 0.14
C ALA A 91 10.74 -8.44 1.63
N LEU A 92 11.20 -9.35 2.48
CA LEU A 92 11.18 -9.17 3.93
C LEU A 92 12.62 -8.92 4.42
N PRO A 93 13.05 -7.66 4.61
CA PRO A 93 14.39 -7.35 5.11
C PRO A 93 14.70 -7.99 6.46
N GLU A 94 15.97 -8.30 6.70
CA GLU A 94 16.47 -8.69 8.02
C GLU A 94 16.51 -7.51 9.00
N GLY A 95 16.66 -7.81 10.30
CA GLY A 95 16.87 -6.77 11.31
C GLY A 95 15.60 -6.02 11.71
N LEU A 96 14.59 -6.74 12.21
CA LEU A 96 13.40 -6.12 12.79
C LEU A 96 13.78 -5.13 13.91
N ALA A 97 13.28 -3.91 13.84
CA ALA A 97 13.57 -2.88 14.84
C ALA A 97 12.69 -3.08 16.08
N LEU A 98 13.30 -3.14 17.27
CA LEU A 98 12.57 -3.24 18.53
C LEU A 98 12.07 -1.86 18.96
N ALA A 99 10.74 -1.69 19.05
CA ALA A 99 10.16 -0.45 19.54
C ALA A 99 10.32 -0.34 21.08
N PRO A 100 10.54 0.88 21.61
CA PRO A 100 10.66 1.09 23.05
C PRO A 100 9.28 0.97 23.71
N THR A 101 9.02 -0.16 24.35
CA THR A 101 7.80 -0.43 25.12
C THR A 101 8.06 -0.31 26.62
N VAL A 102 7.10 0.24 27.38
CA VAL A 102 7.14 0.30 28.85
C VAL A 102 6.22 -0.73 29.51
N THR A 103 5.23 -1.24 28.79
CA THR A 103 4.29 -2.26 29.26
C THR A 103 5.02 -3.59 29.45
N PRO A 104 5.03 -4.16 30.68
CA PRO A 104 5.72 -5.42 30.94
C PRO A 104 5.19 -6.55 30.06
N GLY A 105 6.10 -7.28 29.40
CA GLY A 105 5.77 -8.41 28.55
C GLY A 105 5.29 -8.07 27.15
N LEU A 106 5.13 -6.79 26.80
CA LEU A 106 4.83 -6.36 25.43
C LEU A 106 6.14 -6.15 24.65
N ARG A 107 6.34 -6.94 23.60
CA ARG A 107 7.44 -6.78 22.66
C ARG A 107 6.90 -6.36 21.30
N VAL A 108 7.35 -5.24 20.73
CA VAL A 108 6.91 -4.79 19.40
C VAL A 108 8.10 -4.73 18.46
N LEU A 109 8.03 -5.49 17.38
CA LEU A 109 9.06 -5.59 16.35
C LEU A 109 8.56 -4.97 15.05
N VAL A 110 9.37 -4.13 14.42
CA VAL A 110 8.98 -3.36 13.24
C VAL A 110 9.77 -3.81 12.02
N ILE A 111 9.06 -4.16 10.94
CA ILE A 111 9.63 -4.56 9.66
C ILE A 111 10.30 -3.33 9.00
N PRO A 112 11.57 -3.45 8.55
CA PRO A 112 12.23 -2.36 7.84
C PRO A 112 11.68 -2.16 6.43
N GLY A 113 11.69 -0.92 5.96
CA GLY A 113 11.35 -0.62 4.56
C GLY A 113 12.48 -0.97 3.59
N ILE A 114 12.24 -0.73 2.30
CA ILE A 114 13.23 -0.93 1.23
C ILE A 114 13.58 0.42 0.56
N ARG A 115 14.84 0.59 0.19
CA ARG A 115 15.35 1.75 -0.57
C ARG A 115 16.06 1.33 -1.85
N GLN A 116 16.10 2.25 -2.79
CA GLN A 116 16.89 2.21 -4.00
C GLN A 116 17.72 3.48 -4.10
N ASP A 117 19.01 3.36 -4.44
CA ASP A 117 19.89 4.53 -4.51
C ASP A 117 19.80 5.24 -5.87
N ARG A 118 19.63 4.50 -6.97
CA ARG A 118 19.54 5.05 -8.34
C ARG A 118 18.54 4.28 -9.22
N PRO A 119 17.51 4.95 -9.79
CA PRO A 119 17.01 6.25 -9.33
C PRO A 119 16.62 6.16 -7.85
N ALA A 120 16.78 7.25 -7.11
CA ALA A 120 16.50 7.26 -5.68
C ALA A 120 15.02 7.00 -5.42
N ASP A 121 14.71 6.00 -4.60
CA ASP A 121 13.33 5.64 -4.27
C ASP A 121 13.25 4.92 -2.92
N VAL A 122 12.09 4.96 -2.26
CA VAL A 122 11.84 4.31 -0.96
C VAL A 122 10.41 3.76 -0.88
N MET A 123 10.25 2.66 -0.16
CA MET A 123 8.94 2.14 0.24
C MET A 123 8.96 1.68 1.70
N ARG A 124 7.81 1.73 2.36
CA ARG A 124 7.68 1.32 3.76
C ARG A 124 6.23 0.90 4.04
N GLY A 125 6.04 -0.40 4.24
CA GLY A 125 4.77 -1.10 4.30
C GLY A 125 4.55 -1.95 3.05
N GLU A 126 4.86 -1.43 1.86
CA GLU A 126 4.68 -2.16 0.60
C GLU A 126 5.59 -3.39 0.51
N GLU A 127 6.78 -3.38 1.11
CA GLU A 127 7.66 -4.56 1.18
C GLU A 127 6.99 -5.75 1.89
N THR A 128 6.20 -5.46 2.93
CA THR A 128 5.44 -6.49 3.66
C THR A 128 4.35 -7.08 2.77
N GLN A 129 3.70 -6.27 1.95
CA GLN A 129 2.72 -6.76 0.97
C GLN A 129 3.37 -7.61 -0.12
N ILE A 130 4.55 -7.21 -0.60
CA ILE A 130 5.33 -8.00 -1.56
C ILE A 130 5.69 -9.34 -0.93
N ALA A 131 6.24 -9.35 0.29
CA ALA A 131 6.60 -10.58 0.99
C ALA A 131 5.41 -11.53 1.15
N GLY A 132 4.24 -11.00 1.52
CA GLY A 132 3.03 -11.81 1.63
C GLY A 132 2.50 -12.32 0.31
N PHE A 133 2.57 -11.53 -0.76
CA PHE A 133 2.22 -11.99 -2.11
C PHE A 133 3.12 -13.15 -2.54
N LEU A 134 4.43 -13.06 -2.29
CA LEU A 134 5.39 -14.13 -2.62
C LEU A 134 5.20 -15.38 -1.75
N ALA A 135 4.81 -15.23 -0.49
CA ALA A 135 4.47 -16.35 0.38
C ALA A 135 3.22 -17.11 -0.14
N LEU A 136 2.24 -16.39 -0.68
CA LEU A 136 1.03 -16.97 -1.27
C LEU A 136 1.24 -17.49 -2.70
N ASN A 137 2.29 -17.04 -3.39
CA ASN A 137 2.60 -17.41 -4.77
C ASN A 137 4.08 -17.82 -4.91
N PRO A 138 4.48 -19.00 -4.40
CA PRO A 138 5.87 -19.44 -4.45
C PRO A 138 6.40 -19.52 -5.89
N GLY A 139 7.62 -19.01 -6.10
CA GLY A 139 8.27 -19.00 -7.42
C GLY A 139 7.78 -17.92 -8.37
N TRP A 140 7.00 -16.94 -7.88
CA TRP A 140 6.59 -15.79 -8.69
C TRP A 140 7.79 -14.98 -9.19
N ASP A 141 7.73 -14.60 -10.47
CA ASP A 141 8.68 -13.76 -11.17
C ASP A 141 7.91 -12.80 -12.08
N GLY A 142 8.17 -11.49 -11.95
CA GLY A 142 7.43 -10.46 -12.69
C GLY A 142 7.35 -9.14 -11.94
N VAL A 143 6.25 -8.41 -12.16
CA VAL A 143 6.05 -7.07 -11.59
C VAL A 143 4.82 -6.98 -10.73
N LEU A 144 4.98 -6.37 -9.57
CA LEU A 144 3.91 -6.04 -8.64
C LEU A 144 3.60 -4.55 -8.74
N CYS A 145 2.37 -4.24 -9.10
CA CYS A 145 1.81 -2.90 -9.01
C CYS A 145 1.05 -2.78 -7.69
N LEU A 146 1.39 -1.81 -6.85
CA LEU A 146 0.74 -1.57 -5.56
C LEU A 146 0.10 -0.16 -5.58
N PRO A 147 -1.11 0.00 -6.14
CA PRO A 147 -1.77 1.29 -6.19
C PRO A 147 -2.10 1.87 -4.82
N GLY A 148 -1.97 3.18 -4.67
CA GLY A 148 -2.32 3.89 -3.44
C GLY A 148 -2.10 5.39 -3.58
N THR A 149 -1.91 6.09 -2.46
CA THR A 149 -1.45 7.50 -2.47
C THR A 149 -0.18 7.65 -3.31
N HIS A 150 0.73 6.69 -3.15
CA HIS A 150 1.92 6.55 -3.99
C HIS A 150 1.96 5.12 -4.55
N THR A 151 1.63 4.97 -5.83
CA THR A 151 1.68 3.67 -6.51
C THR A 151 3.13 3.19 -6.59
N LYS A 152 3.39 1.94 -6.21
CA LYS A 152 4.69 1.30 -6.42
C LYS A 152 4.62 0.34 -7.59
N TRP A 153 5.63 0.36 -8.44
CA TRP A 153 5.91 -0.69 -9.42
C TRP A 153 7.20 -1.37 -9.00
N ALA A 154 7.12 -2.61 -8.53
CA ALA A 154 8.26 -3.36 -8.02
C ALA A 154 8.54 -4.57 -8.92
N GLN A 155 9.78 -4.69 -9.40
CA GLN A 155 10.24 -5.88 -10.10
C GLN A 155 10.70 -6.93 -9.09
N VAL A 156 10.15 -8.13 -9.20
CA VAL A 156 10.50 -9.28 -8.37
C VAL A 156 11.08 -10.38 -9.24
N SER A 157 12.23 -10.91 -8.82
CA SER A 157 12.89 -12.06 -9.45
C SER A 157 13.53 -12.90 -8.35
N ALA A 158 13.41 -14.22 -8.46
CA ALA A 158 14.01 -15.17 -7.51
C ALA A 158 13.72 -14.87 -6.02
N GLY A 159 12.53 -14.35 -5.70
CA GLY A 159 12.12 -14.01 -4.33
C GLY A 159 12.67 -12.66 -3.80
N GLU A 160 13.38 -11.91 -4.64
CA GLU A 160 13.96 -10.62 -4.29
C GLU A 160 13.27 -9.47 -5.01
N VAL A 161 13.15 -8.32 -4.34
CA VAL A 161 12.84 -7.04 -4.97
C VAL A 161 14.11 -6.54 -5.65
N VAL A 162 14.12 -6.50 -6.98
CA VAL A 162 15.28 -6.13 -7.78
C VAL A 162 15.40 -4.61 -7.92
N SER A 163 14.28 -3.97 -8.23
CA SER A 163 14.15 -2.53 -8.40
C SER A 163 12.71 -2.12 -8.23
N PHE A 164 12.48 -0.83 -7.99
CA PHE A 164 11.13 -0.29 -7.99
C PHE A 164 11.10 1.18 -8.42
N GLN A 165 9.89 1.62 -8.76
CA GLN A 165 9.58 3.00 -9.10
C GLN A 165 8.26 3.41 -8.46
N THR A 166 8.28 4.57 -7.82
CA THR A 166 7.11 5.21 -7.21
C THR A 166 6.48 6.22 -8.16
N CYS A 167 5.14 6.23 -8.22
CA CYS A 167 4.34 7.24 -8.89
C CYS A 167 3.35 7.85 -7.90
N MET A 168 3.33 9.18 -7.80
CA MET A 168 2.46 9.92 -6.86
C MET A 168 1.04 10.16 -7.41
N THR A 169 0.52 9.22 -8.20
CA THR A 169 -0.75 9.36 -8.92
C THR A 169 -1.95 9.54 -8.01
N GLY A 170 -2.05 8.79 -6.92
CA GLY A 170 -3.13 8.94 -5.94
C GLY A 170 -3.07 10.28 -5.21
N ASP A 171 -1.87 10.71 -4.80
CA ASP A 171 -1.64 12.00 -4.14
C ASP A 171 -1.97 13.17 -5.07
N MET A 172 -1.48 13.12 -6.32
CA MET A 172 -1.83 14.10 -7.36
C MET A 172 -3.33 14.14 -7.63
N PHE A 173 -4.01 13.00 -7.69
CA PHE A 173 -5.47 12.97 -7.86
C PHE A 173 -6.17 13.69 -6.70
N ALA A 174 -5.79 13.40 -5.46
CA ALA A 174 -6.36 14.03 -4.27
C ALA A 174 -6.11 15.54 -4.25
N ALA A 175 -4.87 15.98 -4.52
CA ALA A 175 -4.52 17.40 -4.57
C ALA A 175 -5.25 18.14 -5.70
N LEU A 176 -5.28 17.57 -6.91
CA LEU A 176 -5.97 18.16 -8.06
C LEU A 176 -7.46 18.29 -7.80
N SER A 177 -8.11 17.23 -7.31
CA SER A 177 -9.56 17.21 -7.06
C SER A 177 -10.01 18.10 -5.89
N THR A 178 -9.16 18.40 -4.92
CA THR A 178 -9.59 19.12 -3.70
C THR A 178 -8.91 20.48 -3.49
N GLN A 179 -7.66 20.64 -3.91
CA GLN A 179 -6.84 21.84 -3.59
C GLN A 179 -6.61 22.77 -4.78
N THR A 180 -6.96 22.37 -6.00
CA THR A 180 -6.78 23.20 -7.21
C THR A 180 -8.10 23.74 -7.74
N VAL A 181 -8.07 24.44 -8.89
CA VAL A 181 -9.29 24.92 -9.57
C VAL A 181 -10.24 23.78 -9.98
N LEU A 182 -9.71 22.56 -10.14
CA LEU A 182 -10.52 21.39 -10.51
C LEU A 182 -11.49 20.93 -9.42
N ARG A 183 -11.36 21.44 -8.18
CA ARG A 183 -12.36 21.24 -7.12
C ARG A 183 -13.76 21.74 -7.47
N HIS A 184 -13.85 22.69 -8.40
CA HIS A 184 -15.11 23.22 -8.93
C HIS A 184 -15.64 22.42 -10.13
N THR A 185 -15.07 21.25 -10.41
CA THR A 185 -15.32 20.48 -11.64
C THR A 185 -15.43 18.99 -11.36
N VAL A 186 -14.57 18.45 -10.50
CA VAL A 186 -14.50 17.03 -10.19
C VAL A 186 -15.45 16.67 -9.05
N GLY A 187 -16.30 15.67 -9.26
CA GLY A 187 -17.20 15.14 -8.23
C GLY A 187 -16.48 14.39 -7.11
N ALA A 188 -17.08 14.38 -5.91
CA ALA A 188 -16.61 13.58 -4.78
C ALA A 188 -16.81 12.07 -4.99
N GLU A 189 -17.87 11.71 -5.70
CA GLU A 189 -18.27 10.35 -6.05
C GLU A 189 -18.60 10.26 -7.55
N GLY A 190 -19.14 9.11 -7.97
CA GLY A 190 -19.54 8.87 -9.35
C GLY A 190 -18.39 8.37 -10.25
N TRP A 191 -18.76 7.72 -11.35
CA TRP A 191 -17.80 7.16 -12.29
C TRP A 191 -18.38 7.01 -13.70
N ASP A 192 -17.52 7.18 -14.70
CA ASP A 192 -17.83 7.01 -16.11
C ASP A 192 -16.70 6.18 -16.77
N ASP A 193 -16.95 4.88 -16.95
CA ASP A 193 -15.96 3.94 -17.48
C ASP A 193 -15.49 4.32 -18.91
N ALA A 194 -16.38 4.86 -19.74
CA ALA A 194 -16.05 5.23 -21.12
C ALA A 194 -15.15 6.48 -21.16
N ALA A 195 -15.45 7.47 -20.33
CA ALA A 195 -14.64 8.67 -20.21
C ALA A 195 -13.27 8.39 -19.58
N PHE A 196 -13.21 7.48 -18.60
CA PHE A 196 -11.94 6.95 -18.07
C PHE A 196 -11.10 6.33 -19.18
N GLY A 197 -11.64 5.37 -19.94
CA GLY A 197 -10.92 4.65 -20.99
C GLY A 197 -10.41 5.56 -22.12
N THR A 198 -11.20 6.55 -22.50
CA THR A 198 -10.80 7.57 -23.49
C THR A 198 -9.63 8.40 -22.97
N ALA A 199 -9.73 8.95 -21.76
CA ALA A 199 -8.68 9.76 -21.15
C ALA A 199 -7.39 8.97 -20.91
N LEU A 200 -7.52 7.70 -20.50
CA LEU A 200 -6.41 6.76 -20.33
C LEU A 200 -5.64 6.58 -21.64
N THR A 201 -6.33 6.19 -22.70
CA THR A 201 -5.74 5.96 -24.03
C THR A 201 -5.03 7.21 -24.54
N ASP A 202 -5.70 8.36 -24.40
CA ASP A 202 -5.16 9.66 -24.76
C ASP A 202 -3.86 9.97 -24.03
N ALA A 203 -3.84 9.82 -22.70
CA ALA A 203 -2.69 10.09 -21.85
C ALA A 203 -1.52 9.16 -22.13
N ILE A 204 -1.78 7.87 -22.37
CA ILE A 204 -0.73 6.90 -22.73
C ILE A 204 -0.07 7.28 -24.07
N ALA A 205 -0.86 7.72 -25.04
CA ALA A 205 -0.36 8.07 -26.37
C ALA A 205 0.44 9.39 -26.39
N ARG A 206 0.11 10.34 -25.51
CA ARG A 206 0.73 11.67 -25.44
C ARG A 206 0.89 12.16 -23.99
N PRO A 207 1.77 11.52 -23.19
CA PRO A 207 1.94 11.84 -21.77
C PRO A 207 2.45 13.28 -21.56
N GLU A 208 3.18 13.84 -22.52
CA GLU A 208 3.68 15.22 -22.48
C GLU A 208 2.57 16.28 -22.48
N LYS A 209 1.35 15.92 -22.88
CA LYS A 209 0.16 16.81 -22.87
C LYS A 209 -0.60 16.83 -21.54
N LEU A 210 -0.13 16.10 -20.52
CA LEU A 210 -0.86 15.92 -19.26
C LEU A 210 -1.32 17.26 -18.67
N ALA A 211 -0.41 18.22 -18.47
CA ALA A 211 -0.74 19.50 -17.83
C ALA A 211 -1.84 20.28 -18.59
N ALA A 212 -1.79 20.31 -19.92
CA ALA A 212 -2.80 20.97 -20.74
C ALA A 212 -4.16 20.25 -20.65
N ARG A 213 -4.15 18.90 -20.66
CA ARG A 213 -5.37 18.09 -20.55
C ARG A 213 -6.02 18.19 -19.17
N LEU A 214 -5.25 18.33 -18.10
CA LEU A 214 -5.79 18.59 -16.77
C LEU A 214 -6.63 19.88 -16.75
N PHE A 215 -6.14 20.96 -17.37
CA PHE A 215 -6.92 22.21 -17.45
C PHE A 215 -8.15 22.10 -18.37
N SER A 216 -8.10 21.26 -19.40
CA SER A 216 -9.24 21.06 -20.31
C SER A 216 -10.51 20.61 -19.58
N LEU A 217 -10.39 19.86 -18.47
CA LEU A 217 -11.53 19.47 -17.65
C LEU A 217 -12.31 20.69 -17.15
N ARG A 218 -11.60 21.73 -16.67
CA ARG A 218 -12.23 22.98 -16.21
C ARG A 218 -12.82 23.76 -17.38
N ALA A 219 -12.10 23.85 -18.49
CA ALA A 219 -12.56 24.58 -19.67
C ALA A 219 -13.84 23.96 -20.24
N GLU A 220 -13.89 22.64 -20.39
CA GLU A 220 -15.07 21.92 -20.88
C GLU A 220 -16.24 21.97 -19.90
N HIS A 221 -15.99 21.96 -18.59
CA HIS A 221 -17.05 22.20 -17.61
C HIS A 221 -17.69 23.57 -17.78
N LEU A 222 -16.90 24.62 -18.02
CA LEU A 222 -17.39 25.99 -18.21
C LEU A 222 -18.08 26.22 -19.56
N LEU A 223 -17.55 25.63 -20.63
CA LEU A 223 -18.00 25.92 -22.00
C LEU A 223 -19.04 24.92 -22.53
N HIS A 224 -19.00 23.68 -22.04
CA HIS A 224 -19.75 22.56 -22.60
C HIS A 224 -20.48 21.73 -21.53
N GLY A 225 -20.44 22.12 -20.26
CA GLY A 225 -21.19 21.46 -19.19
C GLY A 225 -20.70 20.05 -18.86
N LEU A 226 -19.39 19.79 -18.93
CA LEU A 226 -18.80 18.52 -18.49
C LEU A 226 -19.29 18.14 -17.08
N GLY A 227 -19.93 16.98 -16.98
CA GLY A 227 -20.48 16.46 -15.73
C GLY A 227 -19.37 16.09 -14.71
N PRO A 228 -19.64 16.21 -13.40
CA PRO A 228 -18.63 16.02 -12.36
C PRO A 228 -18.07 14.59 -12.29
N ASP A 229 -18.91 13.59 -12.53
CA ASP A 229 -18.54 12.17 -12.51
C ASP A 229 -17.64 11.82 -13.70
N THR A 230 -18.00 12.30 -14.89
CA THR A 230 -17.19 12.20 -16.11
C THR A 230 -15.86 12.92 -15.95
N ALA A 231 -15.84 14.11 -15.34
CA ALA A 231 -14.61 14.85 -15.05
C ALA A 231 -13.69 14.08 -14.08
N ARG A 232 -14.27 13.45 -13.05
CA ARG A 232 -13.56 12.58 -12.10
C ARG A 232 -12.91 11.39 -12.79
N ALA A 233 -13.67 10.69 -13.63
CA ALA A 233 -13.19 9.55 -14.41
C ALA A 233 -12.07 9.95 -15.38
N ARG A 234 -12.22 11.08 -16.08
CA ARG A 234 -11.17 11.62 -16.97
C ARG A 234 -9.91 12.03 -16.21
N LEU A 235 -10.03 12.70 -15.06
CA LEU A 235 -8.89 13.03 -14.22
C LEU A 235 -8.10 11.77 -13.85
N SER A 236 -8.79 10.72 -13.39
CA SER A 236 -8.18 9.44 -13.07
C SER A 236 -7.51 8.80 -14.29
N GLY A 237 -8.20 8.76 -15.44
CA GLY A 237 -7.64 8.21 -16.69
C GLY A 237 -6.40 8.97 -17.17
N LEU A 238 -6.39 10.30 -17.08
CA LEU A 238 -5.24 11.11 -17.45
C LEU A 238 -4.00 10.80 -16.58
N LEU A 239 -4.18 10.69 -15.27
CA LEU A 239 -3.07 10.45 -14.34
C LEU A 239 -2.56 9.01 -14.44
N ILE A 240 -3.46 8.02 -14.40
CA ILE A 240 -3.09 6.60 -14.55
C ILE A 240 -2.48 6.34 -15.93
N GLY A 241 -2.96 6.98 -16.98
CA GLY A 241 -2.40 6.82 -18.32
C GLY A 241 -0.99 7.39 -18.45
N ALA A 242 -0.72 8.55 -17.82
CA ALA A 242 0.62 9.10 -17.74
C ALA A 242 1.57 8.20 -16.92
N GLU A 243 1.07 7.64 -15.81
CA GLU A 243 1.81 6.65 -15.01
C GLU A 243 2.15 5.42 -15.84
N LEU A 244 1.17 4.76 -16.47
CA LEU A 244 1.42 3.57 -17.27
C LEU A 244 2.38 3.83 -18.43
N ALA A 245 2.33 5.02 -19.06
CA ALA A 245 3.30 5.39 -20.07
C ALA A 245 4.73 5.48 -19.49
N ALA A 246 4.89 6.05 -18.29
CA ALA A 246 6.17 6.22 -17.63
C ALA A 246 6.73 4.91 -17.07
N THR A 247 5.87 3.98 -16.65
CA THR A 247 6.26 2.69 -16.04
C THR A 247 6.22 1.53 -17.04
N ARG A 248 6.02 1.80 -18.34
CA ARG A 248 6.00 0.79 -19.40
C ARG A 248 7.17 -0.20 -19.37
N PRO A 249 8.43 0.23 -19.10
CA PRO A 249 9.55 -0.71 -18.97
C PRO A 249 9.38 -1.76 -17.86
N TYR A 250 8.58 -1.49 -16.83
CA TYR A 250 8.26 -2.46 -15.78
C TYR A 250 7.23 -3.48 -16.25
N TRP A 251 6.12 -3.06 -16.86
CA TRP A 251 5.00 -3.98 -17.07
C TRP A 251 4.91 -4.61 -18.46
N LEU A 252 5.57 -4.06 -19.48
CA LEU A 252 5.46 -4.58 -20.84
C LEU A 252 6.13 -5.96 -20.97
N GLY A 253 5.35 -6.97 -21.34
CA GLY A 253 5.84 -8.34 -21.52
C GLY A 253 6.14 -9.08 -20.21
N GLN A 254 5.75 -8.53 -19.06
CA GLN A 254 5.94 -9.15 -17.75
C GLN A 254 4.65 -9.83 -17.27
N GLN A 255 4.80 -10.79 -16.36
CA GLN A 255 3.71 -11.21 -15.48
C GLN A 255 3.41 -10.07 -14.50
N ILE A 256 2.14 -9.71 -14.34
CA ILE A 256 1.75 -8.57 -13.50
C ILE A 256 0.74 -9.02 -12.45
N ALA A 257 0.96 -8.60 -11.21
CA ALA A 257 -0.07 -8.60 -10.19
C ALA A 257 -0.33 -7.18 -9.68
N VAL A 258 -1.60 -6.82 -9.53
CA VAL A 258 -2.05 -5.59 -8.89
C VAL A 258 -2.46 -5.93 -7.46
N ILE A 259 -1.70 -5.43 -6.49
CA ILE A 259 -1.94 -5.65 -5.07
C ILE A 259 -2.83 -4.54 -4.53
N GLY A 260 -4.03 -4.93 -4.10
CA GLY A 260 -4.98 -4.04 -3.47
C GLY A 260 -6.42 -4.48 -3.72
N ALA A 261 -7.28 -4.15 -2.76
CA ALA A 261 -8.71 -4.43 -2.87
C ALA A 261 -9.46 -3.23 -3.48
N GLY A 262 -10.69 -3.50 -3.94
CA GLY A 262 -11.67 -2.47 -4.27
C GLY A 262 -11.42 -1.71 -5.57
N PHE A 263 -12.07 -0.55 -5.66
CA PHE A 263 -12.26 0.19 -6.90
C PHE A 263 -10.94 0.61 -7.57
N VAL A 264 -10.00 1.20 -6.81
CA VAL A 264 -8.74 1.72 -7.38
C VAL A 264 -7.94 0.61 -8.06
N SER A 265 -7.75 -0.53 -7.39
CA SER A 265 -6.99 -1.64 -7.96
C SER A 265 -7.69 -2.23 -9.18
N GLY A 266 -9.02 -2.32 -9.18
CA GLY A 266 -9.81 -2.71 -10.35
C GLY A 266 -9.64 -1.76 -11.53
N VAL A 267 -9.49 -0.44 -11.29
CA VAL A 267 -9.21 0.55 -12.32
C VAL A 267 -7.83 0.33 -12.95
N TYR A 268 -6.79 0.00 -12.15
CA TYR A 268 -5.46 -0.34 -12.68
C TYR A 268 -5.48 -1.62 -13.52
N VAL A 269 -6.20 -2.66 -13.08
CA VAL A 269 -6.37 -3.91 -13.86
C VAL A 269 -7.04 -3.63 -15.20
N LYS A 270 -8.14 -2.84 -15.22
CA LYS A 270 -8.80 -2.41 -16.46
C LYS A 270 -7.87 -1.61 -17.36
N ALA A 271 -7.06 -0.72 -16.77
CA ALA A 271 -6.13 0.13 -17.52
C ALA A 271 -5.01 -0.68 -18.19
N LEU A 272 -4.44 -1.65 -17.49
CA LEU A 272 -3.45 -2.59 -18.03
C LEU A 272 -4.06 -3.47 -19.12
N ALA A 273 -5.27 -4.00 -18.91
CA ALA A 273 -5.98 -4.82 -19.89
C ALA A 273 -6.23 -4.04 -21.20
N ALA A 274 -6.53 -2.74 -21.13
CA ALA A 274 -6.67 -1.87 -22.29
C ALA A 274 -5.37 -1.73 -23.11
N GLN A 275 -4.21 -2.06 -22.52
CA GLN A 275 -2.90 -2.10 -23.16
C GLN A 275 -2.45 -3.54 -23.50
N SER A 276 -3.37 -4.50 -23.48
CA SER A 276 -3.09 -5.94 -23.67
C SER A 276 -2.11 -6.53 -22.64
N ALA A 277 -1.97 -5.88 -21.48
CA ALA A 277 -1.21 -6.39 -20.34
C ALA A 277 -2.20 -6.98 -19.33
N THR A 278 -2.22 -8.31 -19.20
CA THR A 278 -3.11 -8.96 -18.23
C THR A 278 -2.48 -8.92 -16.84
N ALA A 279 -3.27 -8.53 -15.84
CA ALA A 279 -2.82 -8.50 -14.45
C ALA A 279 -3.77 -9.27 -13.54
N VAL A 280 -3.21 -10.03 -12.61
CA VAL A 280 -3.98 -10.68 -11.54
C VAL A 280 -4.19 -9.67 -10.41
N GLN A 281 -5.41 -9.57 -9.90
CA GLN A 281 -5.67 -8.75 -8.71
C GLN A 281 -5.52 -9.59 -7.45
N ALA A 282 -4.73 -9.10 -6.49
CA ALA A 282 -4.57 -9.73 -5.18
C ALA A 282 -5.17 -8.84 -4.08
N ASP A 283 -5.85 -9.45 -3.10
CA ASP A 283 -6.43 -8.72 -1.97
C ASP A 283 -5.33 -8.12 -1.09
N GLY A 284 -5.35 -6.79 -0.95
CA GLY A 284 -4.32 -6.05 -0.21
C GLY A 284 -4.22 -6.43 1.26
N THR A 285 -5.34 -6.74 1.91
CA THR A 285 -5.36 -7.11 3.34
C THR A 285 -4.81 -8.51 3.54
N ALA A 286 -5.24 -9.46 2.70
CA ALA A 286 -4.76 -10.84 2.73
C ALA A 286 -3.24 -10.91 2.51
N VAL A 287 -2.70 -10.16 1.54
CA VAL A 287 -1.24 -10.14 1.32
C VAL A 287 -0.49 -9.44 2.46
N THR A 288 -1.02 -8.35 3.05
CA THR A 288 -0.38 -7.72 4.22
C THR A 288 -0.30 -8.72 5.38
N LEU A 289 -1.40 -9.42 5.68
CA LEU A 289 -1.45 -10.44 6.73
C LEU A 289 -0.49 -11.61 6.45
N ALA A 290 -0.42 -12.09 5.20
CA ALA A 290 0.53 -13.12 4.81
C ALA A 290 1.98 -12.66 5.01
N GLY A 291 2.30 -11.39 4.71
CA GLY A 291 3.63 -10.82 4.93
C GLY A 291 4.01 -10.71 6.39
N LEU A 292 3.10 -10.21 7.23
CA LEU A 292 3.28 -10.16 8.69
C LEU A 292 3.44 -11.57 9.29
N THR A 293 2.67 -12.54 8.77
CA THR A 293 2.75 -13.96 9.18
C THR A 293 4.08 -14.59 8.77
N ALA A 294 4.59 -14.30 7.57
CA ALA A 294 5.91 -14.75 7.15
C ALA A 294 7.02 -14.18 8.06
N ALA A 295 6.90 -12.91 8.48
CA ALA A 295 7.82 -12.32 9.44
C ALA A 295 7.76 -12.98 10.82
N TRP A 296 6.56 -13.34 11.28
CA TRP A 296 6.36 -14.10 12.52
C TRP A 296 7.03 -15.47 12.48
N HIS A 297 6.82 -16.25 11.43
CA HIS A 297 7.45 -17.57 11.30
C HIS A 297 8.97 -17.47 11.27
N ARG A 298 9.53 -16.53 10.51
CA ARG A 298 10.98 -16.31 10.46
C ARG A 298 11.56 -15.94 11.83
N LEU A 299 10.86 -15.10 12.60
CA LEU A 299 11.28 -14.76 13.95
C LEU A 299 11.32 -16.01 14.85
N ARG A 300 10.30 -16.85 14.78
CA ARG A 300 10.23 -18.08 15.59
C ARG A 300 11.32 -19.09 15.24
N GLU A 301 11.66 -19.20 13.97
CA GLU A 301 12.75 -20.07 13.51
C GLU A 301 14.12 -19.58 14.01
N GLN A 302 14.32 -18.26 14.15
CA GLN A 302 15.57 -17.68 14.67
C GLN A 302 15.70 -17.79 16.20
N GLU A 303 14.59 -17.94 16.91
CA GLU A 303 14.53 -18.08 18.38
C GLU A 303 14.55 -19.54 18.87
N THR A 304 14.53 -20.50 17.94
CA THR A 304 14.60 -21.96 18.22
C THR A 304 16.01 -22.48 18.05
#